data_AF-A0A9N8X3M8-F1
#
_entry.id   AF-A0A9N8X3M8-F1
#
_cell.length_a   1.000
_cell.length_b   1.000
_cell.length_c   1.000
_cell.angle_alpha   90.00
_cell.angle_beta   90.00
_cell.angle_gamma   90.00
#
_symmetry.space_group_name_H-M   'P 1'
#
loop_
_entity.id
_entity.type
_entity.pdbx_description
1 polymer ?
#
loop_
_entity_poly.entity_id
_entity_poly.type
_entity_poly.pdbx_seq_one_letter_code
_entity_poly.pdbx_strand_id
1 'polypeptide(L)'
;MATRKKPASATPGKQANMTVEQQESESKGKAFARLAGSPTFRASITERQIVGTTMGGAELHLLDVNSALTERFLKVTEDGDMATPEAMLLAQAHTCEAIFHEFARRSLRSDTMPRLEAYMRMALKAQQQSASTLRVLGELKNPRVATFVKQANITSGNQQVNNGPVMQGNATSTHAHARTEEKPVATNELLTDDREAQHAATLDTGTTGRTVRENPALAAVGEVHRATE
;
A
#
# COMPACT_ATOMS: atom_id res chain seq x y z
N MET A 1 35.63 -59.41 -39.06
CA MET A 1 34.24 -58.90 -39.05
C MET A 1 33.92 -58.37 -37.67
N ALA A 2 33.75 -57.05 -37.51
CA ALA A 2 33.15 -56.45 -36.32
C ALA A 2 32.44 -55.16 -36.76
N THR A 3 31.13 -55.24 -36.96
CA THR A 3 30.29 -54.14 -37.42
C THR A 3 29.94 -53.21 -36.25
N ARG A 4 30.44 -51.97 -36.30
CA ARG A 4 30.12 -50.89 -35.36
C ARG A 4 28.67 -50.43 -35.58
N LYS A 5 27.81 -50.62 -34.57
CA LYS A 5 26.41 -50.18 -34.57
C LYS A 5 26.36 -48.66 -34.36
N LYS A 6 25.76 -47.96 -35.32
CA LYS A 6 25.53 -46.50 -35.33
C LYS A 6 24.46 -46.14 -34.28
N PRO A 7 24.61 -45.08 -33.47
CA PRO A 7 23.57 -44.69 -32.52
C PRO A 7 22.36 -44.13 -33.26
N ALA A 8 21.18 -44.53 -32.80
CA ALA A 8 19.88 -44.10 -33.33
C ALA A 8 19.69 -42.59 -33.10
N SER A 9 19.21 -41.90 -34.14
CA SER A 9 18.84 -40.50 -34.12
C SER A 9 17.71 -40.24 -33.12
N ALA A 10 17.92 -39.33 -32.18
CA ALA A 10 16.87 -38.80 -31.33
C ALA A 10 15.78 -38.14 -32.19
N THR A 11 14.53 -38.55 -31.97
CA THR A 11 13.35 -37.96 -32.60
C THR A 11 13.24 -36.49 -32.18
N PRO A 12 13.08 -35.54 -33.11
CA PRO A 12 12.93 -34.13 -32.76
C PRO A 12 11.66 -33.93 -31.92
N GLY A 13 11.80 -33.24 -30.80
CA GLY A 13 10.70 -32.83 -29.94
C GLY A 13 9.60 -32.15 -30.76
N LYS A 14 8.35 -32.54 -30.48
CA LYS A 14 7.15 -32.03 -31.13
C LYS A 14 7.18 -30.50 -31.05
N GLN A 15 7.41 -29.83 -32.18
CA GLN A 15 7.39 -28.37 -32.24
C GLN A 15 5.98 -27.91 -31.84
N ALA A 16 5.85 -27.35 -30.64
CA ALA A 16 4.65 -26.66 -30.23
C ALA A 16 4.51 -25.43 -31.14
N ASN A 17 3.72 -25.56 -32.21
CA ASN A 17 3.42 -24.43 -33.08
C ASN A 17 2.44 -23.50 -32.34
N MET A 18 2.87 -22.27 -32.10
CA MET A 18 2.04 -21.24 -31.49
C MET A 18 1.06 -20.67 -32.51
N THR A 19 -0.22 -21.02 -32.40
CA THR A 19 -1.30 -20.27 -33.06
C THR A 19 -1.71 -19.12 -32.15
N VAL A 20 -1.30 -17.90 -32.49
CA VAL A 20 -1.85 -16.69 -31.88
C VAL A 20 -3.18 -16.41 -32.56
N GLU A 21 -4.30 -16.56 -31.83
CA GLU A 21 -5.60 -16.15 -32.35
C GLU A 21 -5.60 -14.64 -32.57
N GLN A 22 -5.79 -14.28 -33.84
CA GLN A 22 -5.93 -12.90 -34.28
C GLN A 22 -7.37 -12.46 -33.96
N GLN A 23 -7.53 -11.40 -33.16
CA GLN A 23 -8.86 -10.86 -32.92
C GLN A 23 -9.43 -10.25 -34.21
N GLU A 24 -10.75 -10.20 -34.33
CA GLU A 24 -11.42 -9.66 -35.51
C GLU A 24 -11.00 -8.19 -35.70
N SER A 25 -10.45 -7.84 -36.88
CA SER A 25 -9.79 -6.57 -37.25
C SER A 25 -8.34 -6.31 -36.75
N GLU A 26 -7.73 -7.22 -35.98
CA GLU A 26 -6.35 -7.06 -35.52
C GLU A 26 -5.34 -7.37 -36.64
N SER A 27 -4.18 -6.72 -36.69
CA SER A 27 -3.08 -7.11 -37.60
C SER A 27 -2.17 -8.16 -36.95
N LYS A 28 -1.46 -8.98 -37.73
CA LYS A 28 -0.47 -9.95 -37.19
C LYS A 28 0.54 -9.29 -36.24
N GLY A 29 0.99 -8.08 -36.57
CA GLY A 29 1.93 -7.32 -35.74
C GLY A 29 1.33 -6.91 -34.39
N LYS A 30 0.05 -6.52 -34.36
CA LYS A 30 -0.67 -6.22 -33.11
C LYS A 30 -0.89 -7.47 -32.26
N ALA A 31 -1.30 -8.58 -32.88
CA ALA A 31 -1.49 -9.85 -32.18
C ALA A 31 -0.19 -10.34 -31.53
N PHE A 32 0.94 -10.21 -32.24
CA PHE A 32 2.26 -10.54 -31.70
C PHE A 32 2.68 -9.59 -30.57
N ALA A 33 2.45 -8.29 -30.72
CA ALA A 33 2.74 -7.30 -29.68
C ALA A 33 1.93 -7.55 -28.40
N ARG A 34 0.65 -7.95 -28.53
CA ARG A 34 -0.22 -8.32 -27.41
C ARG A 34 0.32 -9.53 -26.67
N LEU A 35 0.70 -10.58 -27.38
CA LEU A 35 1.34 -11.75 -26.77
C LEU A 35 2.65 -11.36 -26.06
N ALA A 36 3.54 -10.65 -26.75
CA ALA A 36 4.83 -10.23 -26.21
C ALA A 36 4.71 -9.33 -24.97
N GLY A 37 3.62 -8.57 -24.89
CA GLY A 37 3.28 -7.72 -23.74
C GLY A 37 2.56 -8.47 -22.61
N SER A 38 2.05 -9.67 -22.83
CA SER A 38 1.27 -10.39 -21.83
C SER A 38 2.13 -10.76 -20.60
N PRO A 39 1.59 -10.63 -19.38
CA PRO A 39 2.35 -10.90 -18.16
C PRO A 39 2.93 -12.32 -18.11
N THR A 40 2.14 -13.32 -18.50
CA THR A 40 2.53 -14.74 -18.49
C THR A 40 3.63 -15.04 -19.49
N PHE A 41 3.57 -14.46 -20.70
CA PHE A 41 4.59 -14.68 -21.71
C PHE A 41 5.91 -14.04 -21.30
N ARG A 42 5.89 -12.81 -20.77
CA ARG A 42 7.11 -12.16 -20.26
C ARG A 42 7.70 -12.93 -19.08
N ALA A 43 6.87 -13.38 -18.14
CA ALA A 43 7.30 -14.23 -17.04
C ALA A 43 7.93 -15.54 -17.55
N SER A 44 7.32 -16.20 -18.54
CA SER A 44 7.84 -17.45 -19.12
C SER A 44 9.22 -17.28 -19.77
N ILE A 45 9.48 -16.14 -20.43
CA ILE A 45 10.80 -15.83 -21.01
C ILE A 45 11.83 -15.72 -19.89
N THR A 46 11.52 -14.96 -18.84
CA THR A 46 12.44 -14.74 -17.72
C THR A 46 12.70 -16.03 -16.94
N GLU A 47 11.66 -16.80 -16.61
CA GLU A 47 11.80 -18.08 -15.91
C GLU A 47 12.66 -19.06 -16.70
N ARG A 48 12.38 -19.22 -18.01
CA ARG A 48 13.18 -20.09 -18.87
C ARG A 48 14.62 -19.62 -19.02
N GLN A 49 14.88 -18.32 -18.99
CA GLN A 49 16.24 -17.77 -19.02
C GLN A 49 17.00 -18.11 -17.73
N ILE A 50 16.34 -18.10 -16.58
CA ILE A 50 16.96 -18.37 -15.27
C ILE A 50 17.15 -19.87 -15.03
N VAL A 51 16.12 -20.68 -15.30
CA VAL A 51 16.12 -22.14 -15.11
C VAL A 51 16.95 -22.84 -16.19
N GLY A 52 17.06 -22.23 -17.37
CA GLY A 52 17.67 -22.80 -18.55
C GLY A 52 16.65 -23.52 -19.44
N THR A 53 17.13 -24.05 -20.57
CA THR A 53 16.29 -24.72 -21.57
C THR A 53 16.03 -26.20 -21.26
N THR A 54 16.64 -26.73 -20.20
CA THR A 54 16.51 -28.13 -19.81
C THR A 54 16.46 -28.26 -18.30
N MET A 55 15.55 -29.07 -17.78
CA MET A 55 15.43 -29.37 -16.36
C MET A 55 15.23 -30.88 -16.19
N GLY A 56 16.06 -31.53 -15.37
CA GLY A 56 15.95 -32.98 -15.12
C GLY A 56 16.13 -33.86 -16.37
N GLY A 57 16.83 -33.37 -17.40
CA GLY A 57 17.00 -34.07 -18.68
C GLY A 57 15.85 -33.88 -19.68
N ALA A 58 14.78 -33.18 -19.31
CA ALA A 58 13.70 -32.79 -20.22
C ALA A 58 13.92 -31.40 -20.79
N GLU A 59 13.53 -31.18 -22.05
CA GLU A 59 13.53 -29.85 -22.67
C GLU A 59 12.36 -29.03 -22.13
N LEU A 60 12.65 -27.77 -21.79
CA LEU A 60 11.66 -26.81 -21.31
C LEU A 60 11.30 -25.87 -22.47
N HIS A 61 10.18 -26.16 -23.16
CA HIS A 61 9.70 -25.29 -24.23
C HIS A 61 9.02 -24.04 -23.66
N LEU A 62 9.30 -22.89 -24.26
CA LEU A 62 8.78 -21.59 -23.80
C LEU A 62 7.25 -21.56 -23.74
N LEU A 63 6.59 -22.16 -24.73
CA LEU A 63 5.13 -22.15 -24.83
C LEU A 63 4.48 -23.03 -23.76
N ASP A 64 5.13 -24.14 -23.40
CA ASP A 64 4.65 -25.02 -22.33
C ASP A 64 4.75 -24.28 -21.00
N VAL A 65 5.86 -23.58 -20.74
CA VAL A 65 6.00 -22.71 -19.56
C VAL A 65 4.92 -21.62 -19.55
N ASN A 66 4.72 -20.93 -20.67
CA ASN A 66 3.69 -19.91 -20.79
C ASN A 66 2.27 -20.48 -20.54
N SER A 67 1.97 -21.67 -21.06
CA SER A 67 0.67 -22.32 -20.85
C SER A 67 0.45 -22.66 -19.38
N ALA A 68 1.47 -23.21 -18.71
CA ALA A 68 1.42 -23.53 -17.29
C ALA A 68 1.26 -22.29 -16.41
N LEU A 69 1.95 -21.19 -16.74
CA LEU A 69 1.77 -19.90 -16.05
C LEU A 69 0.39 -19.31 -16.30
N THR A 70 -0.14 -19.43 -17.51
CA THR A 70 -1.48 -18.96 -17.86
C THR A 70 -2.54 -19.70 -17.06
N GLU A 71 -2.49 -21.04 -16.99
CA GLU A 71 -3.41 -21.83 -16.15
C GLU A 71 -3.34 -21.40 -14.68
N ARG A 72 -2.14 -21.21 -14.12
CA ARG A 72 -1.97 -20.75 -12.74
C ARG A 72 -2.56 -19.38 -12.49
N PHE A 73 -2.40 -18.45 -13.44
CA PHE A 73 -2.88 -17.08 -13.29
C PHE A 73 -4.41 -17.05 -13.38
N LEU A 74 -5.01 -17.79 -14.31
CA LEU A 74 -6.46 -17.89 -14.46
C LEU A 74 -7.13 -18.40 -13.18
N LYS A 75 -6.59 -19.43 -12.53
CA LYS A 75 -7.09 -19.90 -11.22
C LYS A 75 -7.17 -18.80 -10.17
N VAL A 76 -6.20 -17.89 -10.15
CA VAL A 76 -6.20 -16.76 -9.21
C VAL A 76 -7.18 -15.67 -9.65
N THR A 77 -7.18 -15.30 -10.94
CA THR A 77 -7.94 -14.14 -11.42
C THR A 77 -9.41 -14.43 -11.69
N GLU A 78 -9.75 -15.65 -12.06
CA GLU A 78 -11.12 -16.08 -12.39
C GLU A 78 -11.77 -16.81 -11.22
N ASP A 79 -11.07 -17.77 -10.61
CA ASP A 79 -11.63 -18.61 -9.53
C ASP A 79 -11.34 -18.08 -8.13
N GLY A 80 -10.43 -17.11 -7.98
CA GLY A 80 -9.97 -16.62 -6.68
C GLY A 80 -9.16 -17.65 -5.88
N ASP A 81 -8.63 -18.69 -6.53
CA ASP A 81 -7.83 -19.74 -5.87
C ASP A 81 -6.46 -19.20 -5.45
N MET A 82 -6.31 -18.96 -4.14
CA MET A 82 -5.09 -18.45 -3.54
C MET A 82 -4.07 -19.53 -3.17
N ALA A 83 -4.35 -20.82 -3.40
CA ALA A 83 -3.45 -21.90 -2.99
C ALA A 83 -2.05 -21.78 -3.63
N THR A 84 -1.98 -21.41 -4.91
CA THR A 84 -0.70 -21.24 -5.62
C THR A 84 0.10 -20.05 -5.09
N PRO A 85 -0.46 -18.82 -4.99
CA PRO A 85 0.23 -17.69 -4.35
C PRO A 85 0.64 -17.96 -2.90
N GLU A 86 -0.22 -18.62 -2.11
CA GLU A 86 0.09 -18.98 -0.71
C GLU A 86 1.31 -19.90 -0.63
N ALA A 87 1.32 -20.98 -1.43
CA ALA A 87 2.43 -21.91 -1.51
C ALA A 87 3.72 -21.22 -1.99
N MET A 88 3.61 -20.32 -2.97
CA MET A 88 4.75 -19.53 -3.47
C MET A 88 5.36 -18.67 -2.37
N LEU A 89 4.54 -17.90 -1.63
CA LEU A 89 5.03 -17.05 -0.54
C LEU A 89 5.66 -17.88 0.59
N LEU A 90 5.07 -19.02 0.93
CA LEU A 90 5.64 -19.92 1.94
C LEU A 90 7.00 -20.48 1.51
N ALA A 91 7.13 -20.91 0.25
CA ALA A 91 8.40 -21.38 -0.30
C ALA A 91 9.47 -20.28 -0.34
N GLN A 92 9.08 -19.04 -0.69
CA GLN A 92 9.98 -17.89 -0.66
C GLN A 92 10.45 -17.57 0.77
N ALA A 93 9.54 -17.59 1.76
CA ALA A 93 9.89 -17.36 3.16
C ALA A 93 10.91 -18.38 3.68
N HIS A 94 10.71 -19.66 3.37
CA HIS A 94 11.66 -20.73 3.69
C HIS A 94 13.00 -20.58 2.98
N THR A 95 13.00 -20.15 1.72
CA THR A 95 14.25 -19.91 0.98
C THR A 95 15.04 -18.76 1.61
N CYS A 96 14.38 -17.67 2.00
CA CYS A 96 15.01 -16.57 2.74
C CYS A 96 15.57 -17.02 4.10
N GLU A 97 14.86 -17.90 4.80
CA GLU A 97 15.34 -18.49 6.06
C GLU A 97 16.61 -19.34 5.84
N ALA A 98 16.65 -20.16 4.78
CA ALA A 98 17.86 -20.91 4.42
C ALA A 98 19.05 -19.98 4.11
N ILE A 99 18.80 -18.87 3.39
CA ILE A 99 19.81 -17.86 3.10
C ILE A 99 20.31 -17.19 4.40
N PHE A 100 19.40 -16.89 5.34
CA PHE A 100 19.77 -16.38 6.66
C PHE A 100 20.73 -17.34 7.38
N HIS A 101 20.37 -18.63 7.45
CA HIS A 101 21.20 -19.64 8.11
C HIS A 101 22.58 -19.78 7.45
N GLU A 102 22.65 -19.73 6.12
CA GLU A 102 23.93 -19.82 5.42
C GLU A 102 24.83 -18.60 5.71
N PHE A 103 24.29 -17.38 5.70
CA PHE A 103 25.08 -16.19 6.03
C PHE A 103 25.45 -16.11 7.50
N ALA A 104 24.57 -16.52 8.42
CA ALA A 104 24.88 -16.62 9.85
C ALA A 104 25.99 -17.64 10.10
N ARG A 105 25.95 -18.81 9.44
CA ARG A 105 27.02 -19.81 9.53
C ARG A 105 28.36 -19.27 9.01
N ARG A 106 28.35 -18.50 7.91
CA ARG A 106 29.56 -17.88 7.36
C ARG A 106 30.10 -16.76 8.26
N SER A 107 29.25 -15.96 8.91
CA SER A 107 29.69 -14.90 9.81
C SER A 107 30.41 -15.45 11.03
N LEU A 108 29.89 -16.54 11.63
CA LEU A 108 30.53 -17.23 12.76
C LEU A 108 31.89 -17.86 12.44
N ARG A 109 32.16 -18.12 11.15
CA ARG A 109 33.43 -18.68 10.66
C ARG A 109 34.35 -17.63 10.04
N SER A 110 34.05 -16.35 10.22
CA SER A 110 34.83 -15.27 9.62
C SER A 110 36.00 -14.88 10.51
N ASP A 111 37.21 -14.87 9.95
CA ASP A 111 38.44 -14.52 10.67
C ASP A 111 38.65 -13.01 10.80
N THR A 112 37.87 -12.20 10.08
CA THR A 112 38.01 -10.74 10.07
C THR A 112 36.67 -10.06 10.34
N MET A 113 36.72 -8.97 11.10
CA MET A 113 35.54 -8.18 11.46
C MET A 113 34.77 -7.67 10.22
N PRO A 114 35.41 -7.15 9.14
CA PRO A 114 34.66 -6.69 7.98
C PRO A 114 33.87 -7.80 7.27
N ARG A 115 34.39 -9.03 7.25
CA ARG A 115 33.70 -10.18 6.66
C ARG A 115 32.55 -10.65 7.53
N LEU A 116 32.76 -10.71 8.84
CA LEU A 116 31.73 -11.01 9.83
C LEU A 116 30.56 -10.03 9.70
N GLU A 117 30.86 -8.73 9.68
CA GLU A 117 29.84 -7.68 9.55
C GLU A 117 29.08 -7.79 8.22
N ALA A 118 29.78 -8.01 7.10
CA ALA A 118 29.15 -8.14 5.79
C ALA A 118 28.18 -9.33 5.73
N TYR A 119 28.58 -10.50 6.23
CA TYR A 119 27.70 -11.66 6.27
C TYR A 119 26.55 -11.49 7.26
N MET A 120 26.80 -10.95 8.45
CA MET A 120 25.74 -10.71 9.42
C MET A 120 24.70 -9.73 8.88
N ARG A 121 25.13 -8.69 8.16
CA ARG A 121 24.21 -7.75 7.48
C ARG A 121 23.33 -8.44 6.44
N MET A 122 23.90 -9.34 5.64
CA MET A 122 23.12 -10.12 4.66
C MET A 122 22.16 -11.10 5.34
N ALA A 123 22.58 -11.73 6.45
CA ALA A 123 21.73 -12.61 7.24
C ALA A 123 20.51 -11.85 7.77
N LEU A 124 20.71 -10.74 8.49
CA LEU A 124 19.63 -9.95 9.06
C LEU A 124 18.69 -9.39 7.97
N LYS A 125 19.21 -9.03 6.80
CA LYS A 125 18.39 -8.66 5.64
C LYS A 125 17.51 -9.83 5.18
N ALA A 126 18.06 -11.04 5.05
CA ALA A 126 17.30 -12.23 4.65
C ALA A 126 16.21 -12.59 5.68
N GLN A 127 16.53 -12.48 6.98
CA GLN A 127 15.56 -12.67 8.07
C GLN A 127 14.40 -11.67 7.97
N GLN A 128 14.71 -10.38 7.76
CA GLN A 128 13.69 -9.34 7.62
C GLN A 128 12.78 -9.61 6.40
N GLN A 129 13.35 -10.11 5.29
CA GLN A 129 12.54 -10.48 4.13
C GLN A 129 11.66 -11.69 4.39
N SER A 130 12.16 -12.74 5.04
CA SER A 130 11.35 -13.90 5.44
C SER A 130 10.14 -13.47 6.30
N ALA A 131 10.38 -12.64 7.31
CA ALA A 131 9.31 -12.09 8.15
C ALA A 131 8.34 -11.20 7.36
N SER A 132 8.83 -10.42 6.39
CA SER A 132 7.97 -9.62 5.49
C SER A 132 7.06 -10.51 4.64
N THR A 133 7.61 -11.58 4.04
CA THR A 133 6.85 -12.53 3.22
C THR A 133 5.77 -13.24 4.03
N LEU A 134 6.06 -13.64 5.27
CA LEU A 134 5.07 -14.25 6.16
C LEU A 134 3.97 -13.26 6.59
N ARG A 135 4.29 -11.98 6.77
CA ARG A 135 3.26 -10.94 7.02
C ARG A 135 2.34 -10.80 5.81
N VAL A 136 2.89 -10.72 4.60
CA VAL A 136 2.10 -10.67 3.36
C VAL A 136 1.21 -11.91 3.23
N LEU A 137 1.72 -13.10 3.53
CA LEU A 137 0.91 -14.32 3.56
C LEU A 137 -0.23 -14.24 4.58
N GLY A 138 0.06 -13.73 5.79
CA GLY A 138 -0.96 -13.52 6.82
C GLY A 138 -2.05 -12.53 6.39
N GLU A 139 -1.67 -11.42 5.75
CA GLU A 139 -2.59 -10.43 5.18
C GLU A 139 -3.39 -11.01 4.00
N LEU A 140 -2.80 -11.90 3.21
CA LEU A 140 -3.47 -12.57 2.11
C LEU A 140 -4.58 -13.51 2.62
N LYS A 141 -4.31 -14.26 3.70
CA LYS A 141 -5.29 -15.18 4.30
C LYS A 141 -6.37 -14.44 5.10
N ASN A 142 -6.02 -13.33 5.74
CA ASN A 142 -6.91 -12.53 6.56
C ASN A 142 -6.75 -11.05 6.20
N PRO A 143 -7.36 -10.60 5.08
CA PRO A 143 -7.27 -9.22 4.68
C PRO A 143 -7.87 -8.34 5.78
N ARG A 144 -7.09 -7.36 6.25
CA ARG A 144 -7.57 -6.40 7.24
C ARG A 144 -8.67 -5.57 6.57
N VAL A 145 -9.92 -5.87 6.88
CA VAL A 145 -11.04 -5.04 6.47
C VAL A 145 -10.91 -3.75 7.26
N ALA A 146 -10.36 -2.72 6.62
CA ALA A 146 -10.44 -1.36 7.15
C ALA A 146 -11.93 -1.05 7.26
N THR A 147 -12.47 -1.16 8.47
CA THR A 147 -13.83 -0.72 8.73
C THR A 147 -13.76 0.79 8.68
N PHE A 148 -14.07 1.36 7.51
CA PHE A 148 -14.29 2.78 7.37
C PHE A 148 -15.56 3.10 8.14
N VAL A 149 -15.42 3.25 9.47
CA VAL A 149 -16.45 3.88 10.29
C VAL A 149 -16.42 5.34 9.84
N LYS A 150 -17.20 5.64 8.81
CA LYS A 150 -17.58 7.00 8.44
C LYS A 150 -18.08 7.60 9.75
N GLN A 151 -17.28 8.49 10.35
CA GLN A 151 -17.47 8.97 11.72
C GLN A 151 -18.96 9.01 12.05
N ALA A 152 -19.41 8.04 12.85
CA ALA A 152 -20.74 8.14 13.41
C ALA A 152 -20.61 9.32 14.36
N ASN A 153 -21.14 10.47 13.96
CA ASN A 153 -21.32 11.59 14.86
C ASN A 153 -22.40 11.13 15.85
N ILE A 154 -21.99 10.36 16.86
CA ILE A 154 -22.85 9.92 17.97
C ILE A 154 -23.03 11.16 18.85
N THR A 155 -23.79 12.11 18.32
CA THR A 155 -24.29 13.27 19.04
C THR A 155 -25.78 13.02 19.22
N SER A 156 -26.11 12.11 20.14
CA SER A 156 -27.48 11.93 20.63
C SER A 156 -27.76 12.86 21.82
N GLY A 157 -27.15 14.05 21.83
CA GLY A 157 -27.28 15.06 22.88
C GLY A 157 -26.26 16.19 22.72
N ASN A 158 -26.46 17.29 23.46
CA ASN A 158 -25.62 18.49 23.39
C ASN A 158 -24.20 18.16 23.88
N GLN A 159 -23.22 18.05 22.97
CA GLN A 159 -21.82 17.93 23.35
C GLN A 159 -21.27 19.30 23.72
N GLN A 160 -20.95 19.50 25.00
CA GLN A 160 -20.13 20.64 25.43
C GLN A 160 -18.66 20.29 25.24
N VAL A 161 -18.01 20.97 24.29
CA VAL A 161 -16.55 20.94 24.15
C VAL A 161 -15.95 22.01 25.06
N ASN A 162 -15.32 21.60 26.16
CA ASN A 162 -14.53 22.51 26.99
C ASN A 162 -13.13 22.65 26.40
N ASN A 163 -13.00 23.44 25.32
CA ASN A 163 -11.70 23.89 24.85
C ASN A 163 -11.24 25.08 25.68
N GLY A 164 -10.87 24.82 26.94
CA GLY A 164 -10.12 25.79 27.73
C GLY A 164 -8.79 26.09 27.04
N PRO A 165 -8.29 27.33 27.06
CA PRO A 165 -6.97 27.64 26.51
C PRO A 165 -5.94 26.80 27.25
N VAL A 166 -5.25 25.92 26.54
CA VAL A 166 -4.03 25.27 27.03
C VAL A 166 -2.99 26.39 27.09
N MET A 167 -2.93 27.08 28.23
CA MET A 167 -1.84 27.98 28.55
C MET A 167 -0.57 27.14 28.54
N GLN A 168 0.29 27.42 27.57
CA GLN A 168 1.61 26.82 27.42
C GLN A 168 2.51 27.36 28.53
N GLY A 169 2.32 26.84 29.75
CA GLY A 169 3.10 27.14 30.93
C GLY A 169 4.16 26.06 31.14
N ASN A 170 5.40 26.39 30.82
CA ASN A 170 6.57 25.57 31.05
C ASN A 170 6.83 25.46 32.57
N ALA A 171 6.53 24.31 33.21
CA ALA A 171 7.14 23.93 34.49
C ALA A 171 6.91 22.44 34.83
N THR A 172 8.00 21.71 34.92
CA THR A 172 8.17 20.45 35.66
C THR A 172 7.59 20.51 37.07
N SER A 173 6.78 19.54 37.47
CA SER A 173 6.94 18.82 38.75
C SER A 173 5.96 17.65 38.91
N THR A 174 6.53 16.56 39.40
CA THR A 174 5.92 15.37 39.99
C THR A 174 4.92 15.76 41.10
N HIS A 175 3.79 15.06 41.22
CA HIS A 175 3.28 14.42 42.45
C HIS A 175 1.82 13.94 42.29
N ALA A 176 1.59 12.71 42.74
CA ALA A 176 0.27 12.12 42.95
C ALA A 176 -0.49 12.83 44.09
N HIS A 177 -1.84 12.81 44.08
CA HIS A 177 -2.74 12.47 45.19
C HIS A 177 -4.20 12.78 44.85
N ALA A 178 -5.11 12.17 45.60
CA ALA A 178 -6.51 11.90 45.29
C ALA A 178 -7.51 12.78 46.08
N ARG A 179 -8.78 12.72 45.62
CA ARG A 179 -10.09 13.02 46.25
C ARG A 179 -10.63 14.47 46.32
N THR A 180 -11.79 14.61 45.64
CA THR A 180 -13.11 15.12 46.10
C THR A 180 -13.18 16.46 46.84
N GLU A 181 -13.90 17.44 46.29
CA GLU A 181 -15.13 18.09 46.85
C GLU A 181 -15.79 18.99 45.78
N GLU A 182 -17.10 18.88 45.59
CA GLU A 182 -17.93 19.72 44.70
C GLU A 182 -18.17 21.11 45.33
N LYS A 183 -18.02 22.18 44.56
CA LYS A 183 -18.53 23.53 44.88
C LYS A 183 -19.59 23.95 43.84
N PRO A 184 -20.66 24.64 44.26
CA PRO A 184 -21.82 24.90 43.41
C PRO A 184 -21.49 25.97 42.35
N VAL A 185 -21.95 25.74 41.12
CA VAL A 185 -21.84 26.67 39.99
C VAL A 185 -22.85 27.79 40.18
N ALA A 186 -22.38 29.03 40.33
CA ALA A 186 -23.23 30.21 40.19
C ALA A 186 -23.62 30.37 38.71
N THR A 187 -24.91 30.47 38.42
CA THR A 187 -25.45 30.64 37.06
C THR A 187 -25.20 32.05 36.55
N ASN A 188 -24.79 32.18 35.28
CA ASN A 188 -24.60 33.47 34.60
C ASN A 188 -25.95 34.20 34.48
N GLU A 189 -26.09 35.36 35.12
CA GLU A 189 -27.23 36.25 34.89
C GLU A 189 -27.01 37.10 33.62
N LEU A 190 -28.12 37.42 32.95
CA LEU A 190 -28.16 38.24 31.75
C LEU A 190 -27.76 39.69 32.07
N LEU A 191 -26.90 40.27 31.24
CA LEU A 191 -26.43 41.64 31.38
C LEU A 191 -27.57 42.61 31.03
N THR A 192 -28.05 43.39 32.00
CA THR A 192 -28.98 44.50 31.75
C THR A 192 -28.22 45.80 31.49
N ASP A 193 -28.84 46.68 30.72
CA ASP A 193 -28.28 47.90 30.09
C ASP A 193 -27.48 48.81 31.04
N ASP A 194 -27.75 48.78 32.35
CA ASP A 194 -27.01 49.57 33.35
C ASP A 194 -25.53 49.16 33.49
N ARG A 195 -25.15 47.93 33.12
CA ARG A 195 -23.74 47.47 33.09
C ARG A 195 -23.01 47.88 31.82
N GLU A 196 -23.72 48.28 30.77
CA GLU A 196 -23.13 48.73 29.51
C GLU A 196 -22.39 50.07 29.70
N ALA A 197 -22.90 50.94 30.58
CA ALA A 197 -22.28 52.22 30.91
C ALA A 197 -20.90 52.10 31.58
N GLN A 198 -20.60 50.97 32.24
CA GLN A 198 -19.32 50.75 32.92
C GLN A 198 -18.26 50.09 32.02
N HIS A 199 -18.66 49.53 30.87
CA HIS A 199 -17.77 48.76 29.98
C HIS A 199 -17.74 49.24 28.52
N ALA A 200 -18.51 50.29 28.16
CA ALA A 200 -18.52 50.88 26.81
C ALA A 200 -17.20 51.52 26.35
N ALA A 201 -16.20 51.66 27.24
CA ALA A 201 -14.91 52.28 26.91
C ALA A 201 -13.92 51.34 26.18
N THR A 202 -14.30 50.09 25.86
CA THR A 202 -13.38 49.08 25.29
C THR A 202 -13.88 48.46 23.98
N LEU A 203 -14.56 49.25 23.15
CA LEU A 203 -14.83 48.88 21.75
C LEU A 203 -14.02 49.80 20.83
N ASP A 204 -12.93 49.26 20.27
CA ASP A 204 -12.13 49.85 19.21
C ASP A 204 -12.95 49.86 17.90
N THR A 205 -13.44 51.03 17.50
CA THR A 205 -14.15 51.23 16.24
C THR A 205 -13.15 51.66 15.16
N GLY A 206 -12.53 50.65 14.52
CA GLY A 206 -11.60 50.86 13.41
C GLY A 206 -12.12 51.85 12.35
N THR A 207 -11.28 52.82 12.02
CA THR A 207 -11.57 54.00 11.18
C THR A 207 -11.91 53.66 9.72
N THR A 208 -12.92 54.32 9.16
CA THR A 208 -13.38 54.21 7.76
C THR A 208 -12.35 54.74 6.74
N GLY A 209 -11.89 53.88 5.82
CA GLY A 209 -10.98 54.25 4.73
C GLY A 209 -11.64 55.11 3.64
N ARG A 210 -10.90 56.12 3.13
CA ARG A 210 -11.35 57.10 2.12
C ARG A 210 -11.27 56.52 0.70
N THR A 211 -12.33 56.71 -0.09
CA THR A 211 -12.43 56.34 -1.52
C THR A 211 -11.49 57.15 -2.43
N VAL A 212 -10.73 56.48 -3.30
CA VAL A 212 -9.96 57.10 -4.40
C VAL A 212 -10.76 57.02 -5.71
N ARG A 213 -10.80 58.11 -6.47
CA ARG A 213 -11.41 58.22 -7.81
C ARG A 213 -10.41 57.72 -8.85
N GLU A 214 -10.66 56.57 -9.48
CA GLU A 214 -10.14 56.22 -10.82
C GLU A 214 -10.68 54.84 -11.29
N ASN A 215 -11.98 54.76 -11.63
CA ASN A 215 -12.55 54.05 -12.79
C ASN A 215 -14.09 53.93 -12.65
N PRO A 216 -14.89 54.50 -13.56
CA PRO A 216 -16.34 54.48 -13.48
C PRO A 216 -16.92 53.33 -14.31
N ALA A 217 -17.20 52.18 -13.69
CA ALA A 217 -18.23 51.24 -14.13
C ALA A 217 -18.37 50.10 -13.11
N LEU A 218 -19.31 50.24 -12.18
CA LEU A 218 -20.29 49.23 -11.76
C LEU A 218 -20.88 49.63 -10.40
N ALA A 219 -22.14 50.04 -10.46
CA ALA A 219 -22.98 50.39 -9.34
C ALA A 219 -23.40 49.14 -8.55
N ALA A 220 -23.64 49.33 -7.26
CA ALA A 220 -24.19 48.34 -6.34
C ALA A 220 -25.55 47.82 -6.84
N VAL A 221 -25.70 46.50 -6.90
CA VAL A 221 -27.00 45.86 -7.13
C VAL A 221 -27.57 45.47 -5.78
N GLY A 222 -28.66 46.12 -5.40
CA GLY A 222 -29.38 45.92 -4.14
C GLY A 222 -30.18 44.62 -4.07
N GLU A 223 -30.77 44.40 -2.90
CA GLU A 223 -31.53 43.21 -2.49
C GLU A 223 -32.64 42.84 -3.49
N VAL A 224 -32.62 41.61 -3.99
CA VAL A 224 -33.70 41.06 -4.82
C VAL A 224 -34.76 40.46 -3.90
N HIS A 225 -35.92 41.10 -3.93
CA HIS A 225 -37.17 40.65 -3.34
C HIS A 225 -37.62 39.27 -3.88
N ARG A 226 -38.08 38.42 -2.97
CA ARG A 226 -38.89 37.21 -3.25
C ARG A 226 -40.20 37.61 -3.92
N ALA A 227 -40.60 36.86 -4.95
CA ALA A 227 -41.97 36.86 -5.46
C ALA A 227 -42.81 35.82 -4.68
N THR A 228 -43.98 36.25 -4.26
CA THR A 228 -45.12 35.44 -3.79
C THR A 228 -46.06 35.20 -4.97
N GLU A 229 -46.76 34.06 -4.89
CA GLU A 229 -47.69 33.43 -5.87
C GLU A 229 -47.04 32.47 -6.88
#